data_AF-A0A5C1I5K5-F1
#
_entry.id   AF-A0A5C1I5K5-F1
#
_cell.length_a   1.000
_cell.length_b   1.000
_cell.length_c   1.000
_cell.angle_alpha   90.00
_cell.angle_beta   90.00
_cell.angle_gamma   90.00
#
_symmetry.space_group_name_H-M   'P 1'
#
loop_
_entity.id
_entity.type
_entity.pdbx_description
1 polymer ?
#
loop_
_entity_poly.entity_id
_entity_poly.type
_entity_poly.pdbx_seq_one_letter_code
_entity_poly.pdbx_strand_id
1 'polypeptide(L)'
;MEHITKLCADSLRAFCLNKFGIQLKSSHAHELVAAYLGYSSRAALLADSKCSIGNLKDAEFIVLTPTALIRERRSKLNGLPQDLPEDLAEGVYLPLYDEKLILHTIWPTLEELGKALADQYLKSKPAYFGDQKIQKHGVKLEFENDELAIVVFREYVSPNLLLSFQQGKRGVVDVFNMKRVAGHIGYVKTNHHYVEAETLDEAVVKMRDAYHQMISNAQPLDDVQLVEDSETNFTEWLTKQKNRDTPLGNLARDMMDDKTWPNHSTLDDYRDYLYSKRASWKAIETLERAWKTYKAFIKRKSVITPKEQTAKKSSPKKLATRAIVSVKKAIPLHFNKRTIEKFNPGDPAWISWDGKKAIPVNVVEVDERHYTVKIESPRKKAGNEHCLFLDEVRSSPELACANLVTL
;
A
#
# COMPACT_ATOMS: atom_id res chain seq x y z
N MET A 1 -4.90 -17.21 19.78
CA MET A 1 -5.32 -16.01 19.01
C MET A 1 -6.73 -15.55 19.40
N GLU A 2 -7.76 -16.40 19.27
CA GLU A 2 -9.17 -16.01 19.51
C GLU A 2 -9.44 -15.43 20.92
N HIS A 3 -8.76 -15.94 21.95
CA HIS A 3 -8.93 -15.49 23.33
C HIS A 3 -8.65 -13.99 23.52
N ILE A 4 -7.47 -13.49 23.11
CA ILE A 4 -7.08 -12.07 23.27
C ILE A 4 -8.04 -11.16 22.52
N THR A 5 -8.39 -11.51 21.27
CA THR A 5 -9.27 -10.67 20.44
C THR A 5 -10.69 -10.59 21.00
N LYS A 6 -11.17 -11.66 21.65
CA LYS A 6 -12.45 -11.71 22.33
C LYS A 6 -12.42 -10.89 23.60
N LEU A 7 -11.39 -11.07 24.41
CA LEU A 7 -11.15 -10.31 25.64
C LEU A 7 -11.16 -8.80 25.38
N CYS A 8 -10.39 -8.33 24.40
CA CYS A 8 -10.37 -6.91 23.99
C CYS A 8 -11.73 -6.43 23.46
N ALA A 9 -12.44 -7.26 22.70
CA ALA A 9 -13.75 -6.88 22.15
C ALA A 9 -14.82 -6.79 23.24
N ASP A 10 -14.84 -7.72 24.18
CA ASP A 10 -15.78 -7.73 25.31
C ASP A 10 -15.49 -6.55 26.25
N SER A 11 -14.22 -6.25 26.50
CA SER A 11 -13.82 -5.06 27.27
C SER A 11 -14.19 -3.76 26.59
N LEU A 12 -13.95 -3.63 25.28
CA LEU A 12 -14.36 -2.44 24.52
C LEU A 12 -15.87 -2.22 24.60
N ARG A 13 -16.67 -3.29 24.53
CA ARG A 13 -18.13 -3.20 24.66
C ARG A 13 -18.55 -2.75 26.06
N ALA A 14 -17.95 -3.34 27.10
CA ALA A 14 -18.23 -2.95 28.48
C ALA A 14 -17.83 -1.50 28.74
N PHE A 15 -16.66 -1.08 28.24
CA PHE A 15 -16.17 0.29 28.30
C PHE A 15 -17.14 1.28 27.63
N CYS A 16 -17.58 0.98 26.40
CA CYS A 16 -18.54 1.83 25.70
C CYS A 16 -19.88 1.95 26.43
N LEU A 17 -20.38 0.84 26.98
CA LEU A 17 -21.64 0.84 27.73
C LEU A 17 -21.52 1.63 29.04
N ASN A 18 -20.45 1.39 29.81
CA ASN A 18 -20.29 1.98 31.14
C ASN A 18 -19.91 3.46 31.08
N LYS A 19 -19.05 3.86 30.13
CA LYS A 19 -18.53 5.24 30.05
C LYS A 19 -19.42 6.16 29.23
N PHE A 20 -20.09 5.64 28.20
CA PHE A 20 -20.87 6.46 27.25
C PHE A 20 -22.34 6.06 27.14
N GLY A 21 -22.78 4.97 27.78
CA GLY A 21 -24.15 4.46 27.61
C GLY A 21 -24.40 3.84 26.23
N ILE A 22 -23.36 3.55 25.44
CA ILE A 22 -23.48 3.11 24.05
C ILE A 22 -23.34 1.59 23.96
N GLN A 23 -24.39 0.92 23.47
CA GLN A 23 -24.35 -0.53 23.26
C GLN A 23 -23.68 -0.86 21.92
N LEU A 24 -22.40 -1.25 21.97
CA LEU A 24 -21.65 -1.67 20.78
C LEU A 24 -21.97 -3.12 20.41
N LYS A 25 -22.23 -3.40 19.11
CA LYS A 25 -22.41 -4.76 18.59
C LYS A 25 -21.10 -5.54 18.65
N SER A 26 -21.16 -6.85 18.92
CA SER A 26 -19.99 -7.75 18.94
C SER A 26 -19.17 -7.66 17.65
N SER A 27 -19.82 -7.72 16.49
CA SER A 27 -19.15 -7.63 15.20
C SER A 27 -18.36 -6.33 15.04
N HIS A 28 -18.92 -5.19 15.43
CA HIS A 28 -18.23 -3.90 15.38
C HIS A 28 -17.07 -3.83 16.37
N ALA A 29 -17.24 -4.37 17.58
CA ALA A 29 -16.18 -4.40 18.57
C ALA A 29 -14.95 -5.16 18.06
N HIS A 30 -15.14 -6.35 17.47
CA HIS A 30 -14.02 -7.09 16.89
C HIS A 30 -13.35 -6.39 15.71
N GLU A 31 -14.12 -5.67 14.89
CA GLU A 31 -13.58 -4.90 13.77
C GLU A 31 -12.76 -3.69 14.24
N LEU A 32 -13.21 -3.02 15.31
CA LEU A 32 -12.46 -1.92 15.93
C LEU A 32 -11.20 -2.45 16.61
N VAL A 33 -11.29 -3.54 17.38
CA VAL A 33 -10.12 -4.19 17.99
C VAL A 33 -9.09 -4.55 16.91
N ALA A 34 -9.51 -5.11 15.77
CA ALA A 34 -8.61 -5.39 14.67
C ALA A 34 -7.89 -4.12 14.17
N ALA A 35 -8.62 -3.01 14.04
CA ALA A 35 -8.04 -1.72 13.65
C ALA A 35 -7.02 -1.18 14.66
N TYR A 36 -7.33 -1.25 15.96
CA TYR A 36 -6.41 -0.85 17.02
C TYR A 36 -5.14 -1.71 17.05
N LEU A 37 -5.25 -2.98 16.66
CA LEU A 37 -4.10 -3.88 16.49
C LEU A 37 -3.39 -3.74 15.13
N GLY A 38 -3.78 -2.74 14.33
CA GLY A 38 -3.17 -2.34 13.06
C GLY A 38 -3.62 -3.13 11.84
N TYR A 39 -4.69 -3.92 11.95
CA TYR A 39 -5.25 -4.68 10.84
C TYR A 39 -6.38 -3.93 10.13
N SER A 40 -6.48 -4.13 8.81
CA SER A 40 -7.54 -3.52 7.99
C SER A 40 -8.95 -4.09 8.25
N SER A 41 -9.03 -5.28 8.86
CA SER A 41 -10.29 -5.95 9.24
C SER A 41 -10.04 -7.09 10.23
N ARG A 42 -11.10 -7.57 10.89
CA ARG A 42 -11.07 -8.79 11.70
C ARG A 42 -10.59 -10.00 10.90
N ALA A 43 -11.01 -10.14 9.65
CA ALA A 43 -10.60 -11.26 8.80
C ALA A 43 -9.09 -11.22 8.52
N ALA A 44 -8.51 -10.04 8.29
CA ALA A 44 -7.07 -9.87 8.12
C ALA A 44 -6.30 -10.24 9.39
N LEU A 45 -6.80 -9.83 10.57
CA LEU A 45 -6.22 -10.22 11.86
C LEU A 45 -6.20 -11.74 12.03
N LEU A 46 -7.31 -12.41 11.72
CA LEU A 46 -7.42 -13.87 11.87
C LEU A 46 -6.58 -14.64 10.84
N ALA A 47 -6.29 -14.02 9.69
CA ALA A 47 -5.46 -14.61 8.65
C ALA A 47 -3.95 -14.46 8.91
N ASP A 48 -3.53 -13.60 9.85
CA ASP A 48 -2.11 -13.43 10.18
C ASP A 48 -1.60 -14.62 11.01
N SER A 49 -1.02 -15.59 10.29
CA SER A 49 -0.34 -16.74 10.88
C SER A 49 1.12 -16.46 11.23
N LYS A 50 1.75 -15.43 10.64
CA LYS A 50 3.18 -15.16 10.79
C LYS A 50 3.47 -14.40 12.08
N CYS A 51 2.71 -13.34 12.35
CA CYS A 51 2.87 -12.46 13.51
C CYS A 51 1.55 -12.43 14.30
N SER A 52 1.07 -13.61 14.71
CA SER A 52 -0.19 -13.72 15.44
C SER A 52 -0.19 -12.85 16.69
N ILE A 53 -1.31 -12.17 16.97
CA ILE A 53 -1.47 -11.41 18.22
C ILE A 53 -1.35 -12.29 19.48
N GLY A 54 -1.47 -13.62 19.33
CA GLY A 54 -1.20 -14.57 20.42
C GLY A 54 0.21 -14.47 21.01
N ASN A 55 1.17 -13.97 20.23
CA ASN A 55 2.59 -13.89 20.60
C ASN A 55 2.93 -12.57 21.32
N LEU A 56 1.93 -11.85 21.86
CA LEU A 56 2.15 -10.52 22.46
C LEU A 56 3.17 -10.55 23.61
N LYS A 57 3.28 -11.68 24.32
CA LYS A 57 4.26 -11.90 25.40
C LYS A 57 5.71 -11.92 24.90
N ASP A 58 5.91 -12.22 23.62
CA ASP A 58 7.24 -12.27 23.00
C ASP A 58 7.69 -10.88 22.49
N ALA A 59 6.82 -9.88 22.57
CA ALA A 59 7.13 -8.51 22.20
C ALA A 59 7.89 -7.79 23.33
N GLU A 60 9.04 -7.20 22.98
CA GLU A 60 9.82 -6.31 23.84
C GLU A 60 9.21 -4.90 23.87
N PHE A 61 8.63 -4.47 22.75
CA PHE A 61 8.01 -3.16 22.59
C PHE A 61 6.60 -3.29 22.05
N ILE A 62 5.67 -2.55 22.65
CA ILE A 62 4.32 -2.35 22.13
C ILE A 62 4.20 -0.92 21.62
N VAL A 63 3.77 -0.78 20.37
CA VAL A 63 3.62 0.51 19.70
C VAL A 63 2.18 0.66 19.23
N LEU A 64 1.55 1.78 19.58
CA LEU A 64 0.15 2.03 19.25
C LEU A 64 -0.04 2.27 17.74
N THR A 65 -1.15 1.76 17.22
CA THR A 65 -1.53 2.01 15.82
C THR A 65 -1.91 3.48 15.61
N PRO A 66 -1.45 4.13 14.53
CA PRO A 66 -1.85 5.49 14.20
C PRO A 66 -3.37 5.67 14.10
N THR A 67 -3.90 6.72 14.74
CA THR A 67 -5.35 7.02 14.78
C THR A 67 -6.00 7.14 13.40
N ALA A 68 -5.23 7.54 12.38
CA ALA A 68 -5.71 7.64 11.01
C ALA A 68 -6.25 6.30 10.46
N LEU A 69 -5.57 5.18 10.74
CA LEU A 69 -6.01 3.85 10.32
C LEU A 69 -7.30 3.42 11.03
N ILE A 70 -7.41 3.78 12.32
CA ILE A 70 -8.61 3.51 13.12
C ILE A 70 -9.79 4.32 12.58
N ARG A 71 -9.61 5.61 12.27
CA ARG A 71 -10.66 6.45 11.66
C ARG A 71 -11.10 5.93 10.29
N GLU A 72 -10.14 5.51 9.45
CA GLU A 72 -10.44 4.90 8.16
C GLU A 72 -11.27 3.62 8.33
N ARG A 73 -10.98 2.79 9.33
CA ARG A 73 -11.80 1.61 9.59
C ARG A 73 -13.21 2.01 10.01
N ARG A 74 -13.34 2.97 10.94
CA ARG A 74 -14.63 3.46 11.45
C ARG A 74 -15.53 3.97 10.33
N SER A 75 -15.00 4.72 9.37
CA SER A 75 -15.78 5.26 8.24
C SER A 75 -16.32 4.17 7.29
N LYS A 76 -15.71 2.98 7.29
CA LYS A 76 -16.14 1.84 6.47
C LYS A 76 -17.14 0.91 7.17
N LEU A 77 -17.39 1.09 8.47
CA LEU A 77 -18.31 0.23 9.23
C LEU A 77 -19.74 0.78 9.18
N ASN A 78 -20.62 0.08 8.47
CA ASN A 78 -22.03 0.44 8.38
C ASN A 78 -22.77 0.18 9.69
N GLY A 79 -23.54 1.16 10.16
CA GLY A 79 -24.37 1.03 11.36
C GLY A 79 -23.59 1.11 12.68
N LEU A 80 -22.41 1.73 12.66
CA LEU A 80 -21.71 2.16 13.87
C LEU A 80 -22.51 3.30 14.53
N PRO A 81 -22.62 3.34 15.88
CA PRO A 81 -23.28 4.46 16.58
C PRO A 81 -22.63 5.80 16.21
N GLN A 82 -23.45 6.80 15.89
CA GLN A 82 -22.98 8.12 15.41
C GLN A 82 -22.29 8.94 16.51
N ASP A 83 -22.70 8.69 17.76
CA ASP A 83 -22.24 9.27 19.01
C ASP A 83 -21.01 8.56 19.61
N LEU A 84 -20.47 7.54 18.93
CA LEU A 84 -19.31 6.82 19.41
C LEU A 84 -18.06 7.73 19.40
N PRO A 85 -17.38 7.96 20.54
CA PRO A 85 -16.20 8.84 20.60
C PRO A 85 -15.01 8.23 19.85
N GLU A 86 -14.07 9.08 19.40
CA GLU A 86 -12.89 8.64 18.65
C GLU A 86 -11.89 7.85 19.52
N ASP A 87 -11.68 8.30 20.75
CA ASP A 87 -10.73 7.71 21.69
C ASP A 87 -11.35 6.52 22.43
N LEU A 88 -11.11 5.33 21.88
CA LEU A 88 -11.54 4.05 22.45
C LEU A 88 -10.34 3.17 22.81
N ALA A 89 -9.12 3.73 22.77
CA ALA A 89 -7.88 2.99 23.01
C ALA A 89 -7.89 2.32 24.38
N GLU A 90 -8.31 3.06 25.40
CA GLU A 90 -8.43 2.58 26.79
C GLU A 90 -9.26 1.28 26.85
N GLY A 91 -10.47 1.28 26.28
CA GLY A 91 -11.34 0.10 26.27
C GLY A 91 -10.79 -1.10 25.49
N VAL A 92 -9.89 -0.88 24.54
CA VAL A 92 -9.26 -1.97 23.77
C VAL A 92 -8.05 -2.56 24.50
N TYR A 93 -7.19 -1.71 25.05
CA TYR A 93 -5.90 -2.14 25.61
C TYR A 93 -5.95 -2.49 27.09
N LEU A 94 -6.97 -2.06 27.83
CA LEU A 94 -7.12 -2.34 29.27
C LEU A 94 -6.91 -3.83 29.62
N PRO A 95 -7.52 -4.81 28.92
CA PRO A 95 -7.34 -6.21 29.27
C PRO A 95 -5.92 -6.74 29.04
N LEU A 96 -5.17 -6.11 28.14
CA LEU A 96 -3.79 -6.51 27.88
C LEU A 96 -2.86 -6.13 29.05
N TYR A 97 -3.22 -5.08 29.79
CA TYR A 97 -2.57 -4.73 31.05
C TYR A 97 -2.99 -5.66 32.19
N ASP A 98 -4.30 -5.90 32.33
CA ASP A 98 -4.84 -6.73 33.43
C ASP A 98 -4.31 -8.17 33.40
N GLU A 99 -4.21 -8.76 32.20
CA GLU A 99 -3.65 -10.10 32.01
C GLU A 99 -2.11 -10.13 32.03
N LYS A 100 -1.44 -8.98 32.28
CA LYS A 100 0.02 -8.82 32.23
C LYS A 100 0.62 -9.32 30.92
N LEU A 101 -0.12 -9.17 29.81
CA LEU A 101 0.36 -9.50 28.47
C LEU A 101 1.31 -8.41 27.96
N ILE A 102 1.14 -7.18 28.46
CA ILE A 102 2.05 -6.06 28.22
C ILE A 102 2.89 -5.88 29.48
N LEU A 103 4.12 -6.39 29.45
CA LEU A 103 5.09 -6.27 30.54
C LEU A 103 5.94 -4.99 30.44
N HIS A 104 5.89 -4.30 29.30
CA HIS A 104 6.82 -3.24 28.91
C HIS A 104 6.08 -1.93 28.63
N THR A 105 6.84 -0.84 28.52
CA THR A 105 6.32 0.49 28.16
C THR A 105 5.62 0.46 26.80
N ILE A 106 4.40 1.00 26.75
CA ILE A 106 3.69 1.26 25.49
C ILE A 106 4.17 2.56 24.89
N TRP A 107 4.51 2.53 23.61
CA TRP A 107 4.95 3.67 22.83
C TRP A 107 3.82 4.21 21.97
N PRO A 108 3.53 5.53 22.01
CA PRO A 108 2.51 6.14 21.16
C PRO A 108 2.82 6.02 19.67
N THR A 109 4.09 6.12 19.29
CA THR A 109 4.55 6.05 17.89
C THR A 109 5.91 5.35 17.78
N LEU A 110 6.23 4.86 16.58
CA LEU A 110 7.54 4.28 16.29
C LEU A 110 8.66 5.33 16.38
N GLU A 111 8.33 6.58 16.07
CA GLU A 111 9.25 7.71 16.15
C GLU A 111 9.64 8.03 17.60
N GLU A 112 8.69 7.96 18.53
CA GLU A 112 8.96 8.15 19.95
C GLU A 112 9.78 7.00 20.53
N LEU A 113 9.47 5.75 20.15
CA LEU A 113 10.28 4.59 20.48
C LEU A 113 11.72 4.77 20.00
N GLY A 114 11.92 5.15 18.73
CA GLY A 114 13.25 5.41 18.17
C GLY A 114 14.03 6.47 18.95
N LYS A 115 13.38 7.60 19.26
CA LYS A 115 14.01 8.67 20.05
C LYS A 115 14.44 8.17 21.43
N ALA A 116 13.59 7.40 22.10
CA ALA A 116 13.91 6.87 23.43
C ALA A 116 15.03 5.83 23.39
N LEU A 117 15.06 4.96 22.38
CA LEU A 117 16.15 4.01 22.17
C LEU A 117 17.48 4.73 21.95
N ALA A 118 17.49 5.80 21.13
CA ALA A 118 18.67 6.64 20.92
C ALA A 118 19.10 7.35 22.21
N ASP A 119 18.17 7.85 23.02
CA ASP A 119 18.48 8.45 24.33
C ASP A 119 19.06 7.43 25.32
N GLN A 120 18.51 6.23 25.37
CA GLN A 120 19.01 5.15 26.21
C GLN A 120 20.43 4.74 25.80
N TYR A 121 20.66 4.64 24.49
CA TYR A 121 21.99 4.37 23.96
C TYR A 121 22.98 5.47 24.32
N LEU A 122 22.59 6.74 24.19
CA LEU A 122 23.41 7.89 24.58
C LEU A 122 23.79 7.85 26.07
N LYS A 123 22.81 7.57 26.94
CA LYS A 123 23.02 7.45 28.40
C LYS A 123 23.98 6.32 28.77
N SER A 124 24.10 5.29 27.94
CA SER A 124 25.09 4.22 28.12
C SER A 124 26.53 4.67 27.82
N LYS A 125 26.72 5.84 27.19
CA LYS A 125 28.03 6.41 26.80
C LYS A 125 28.25 7.82 27.37
N PRO A 126 28.21 8.00 28.71
CA PRO A 126 28.21 9.32 29.34
C PRO A 126 29.50 10.12 29.07
N ALA A 127 30.63 9.45 28.88
CA ALA A 127 31.93 10.09 28.64
C ALA A 127 31.98 10.91 27.34
N TYR A 128 31.13 10.61 26.35
CA TYR A 128 31.23 11.18 25.01
C TYR A 128 30.23 12.32 24.74
N PHE A 129 29.19 12.44 25.56
CA PHE A 129 28.04 13.33 25.29
C PHE A 129 27.64 14.21 26.49
N GLY A 130 28.42 14.23 27.57
CA GLY A 130 28.03 14.84 28.84
C GLY A 130 27.63 16.33 28.77
N ASP A 131 28.22 17.10 27.85
CA ASP A 131 27.92 18.52 27.65
C ASP A 131 27.20 18.84 26.33
N GLN A 132 26.87 17.81 25.54
CA GLN A 132 26.31 17.97 24.20
C GLN A 132 24.80 18.19 24.25
N LYS A 133 24.31 19.18 23.49
CA LYS A 133 22.89 19.47 23.30
C LYS A 133 22.45 19.07 21.89
N ILE A 134 21.26 18.50 21.77
CA ILE A 134 20.66 18.19 20.46
C ILE A 134 20.23 19.51 19.81
N GLN A 135 20.82 19.83 18.65
CA GLN A 135 20.45 20.98 17.83
C GLN A 135 19.43 20.61 16.75
N LYS A 136 19.62 19.46 16.11
CA LYS A 136 18.67 18.92 15.12
C LYS A 136 18.43 17.46 15.39
N HIS A 137 17.23 17.00 15.10
CA HIS A 137 16.92 15.58 15.12
C HIS A 137 15.77 15.25 14.19
N GLY A 138 15.68 13.99 13.80
CA GLY A 138 14.50 13.43 13.17
C GLY A 138 14.54 11.91 13.16
N VAL A 139 13.43 11.33 12.72
CA VAL A 139 13.27 9.89 12.63
C VAL A 139 12.70 9.55 11.27
N LYS A 140 13.25 8.52 10.63
CA LYS A 140 12.76 7.92 9.40
C LYS A 140 12.46 6.45 9.67
N LEU A 141 11.34 5.98 9.14
CA LEU A 141 10.91 4.59 9.26
C LEU A 141 11.03 3.92 7.90
N GLU A 142 11.63 2.74 7.86
CA GLU A 142 11.75 1.92 6.66
C GLU A 142 11.20 0.53 6.94
N PHE A 143 10.33 0.02 6.06
CA PHE A 143 9.65 -1.26 6.22
C PHE A 143 10.05 -2.19 5.09
N GLU A 144 10.53 -3.39 5.42
CA GLU A 144 10.93 -4.41 4.46
C GLU A 144 10.60 -5.81 5.00
N ASN A 145 9.77 -6.59 4.29
CA ASN A 145 9.52 -8.02 4.58
C ASN A 145 9.16 -8.39 6.06
N ASP A 146 8.39 -7.54 6.75
CA ASP A 146 8.04 -7.62 8.20
C ASP A 146 9.14 -7.22 9.18
N GLU A 147 10.25 -6.72 8.66
CA GLU A 147 11.26 -5.98 9.40
C GLU A 147 10.99 -4.48 9.29
N LEU A 148 11.38 -3.79 10.35
CA LEU A 148 11.24 -2.35 10.48
C LEU A 148 12.59 -1.80 10.92
N ALA A 149 13.14 -0.87 10.15
CA ALA A 149 14.28 -0.07 10.56
C ALA A 149 13.78 1.31 11.04
N ILE A 150 14.13 1.65 12.28
CA ILE A 150 13.91 2.98 12.84
C ILE A 150 15.23 3.74 12.78
N VAL A 151 15.34 4.67 11.85
CA VAL A 151 16.53 5.47 11.61
C VAL A 151 16.39 6.81 12.33
N VAL A 152 17.20 7.03 13.37
CA VAL A 152 17.21 8.26 14.16
C VAL A 152 18.47 9.04 13.84
N PHE A 153 18.31 10.28 13.39
CA PHE A 153 19.43 11.16 13.05
C PHE A 153 19.44 12.35 13.99
N ARG A 154 20.62 12.72 14.51
CA ARG A 154 20.81 13.77 15.51
C ARG A 154 22.07 14.56 15.23
N GLU A 155 21.96 15.88 15.28
CA GLU A 155 23.11 16.81 15.29
C GLU A 155 23.27 17.33 16.71
N TYR A 156 24.42 17.04 17.30
CA TYR A 156 24.80 17.49 18.62
C TYR A 156 25.73 18.70 18.54
N VAL A 157 25.62 19.57 19.53
CA VAL A 157 26.48 20.74 19.70
C VAL A 157 27.00 20.78 21.13
N SER A 158 28.32 20.83 21.31
CA SER A 158 28.95 21.17 22.60
C SER A 158 29.13 22.69 22.70
N PRO A 159 28.45 23.34 23.66
CA PRO A 159 28.66 24.76 23.90
C PRO A 159 30.12 25.08 24.30
N ASN A 160 30.77 24.18 25.04
CA ASN A 160 32.13 24.40 25.52
C ASN A 160 33.16 24.37 24.39
N LEU A 161 33.00 23.47 23.41
CA LEU A 161 33.87 23.38 22.24
C LEU A 161 33.66 24.54 21.26
N LEU A 162 32.43 25.04 21.15
CA LEU A 162 32.17 26.25 20.36
C LEU A 162 32.87 27.47 20.93
N LEU A 163 32.95 27.59 22.26
CA LEU A 163 33.65 28.68 22.93
C LEU A 163 35.18 28.60 22.78
N SER A 164 35.74 27.41 22.53
CA SER A 164 37.17 27.19 22.30
C SER A 164 37.59 27.24 20.82
N PHE A 165 36.69 27.65 19.91
CA PHE A 165 36.89 27.63 18.46
C PHE A 165 37.20 26.25 17.86
N GLN A 166 36.87 25.18 18.58
CA GLN A 166 36.98 23.81 18.09
C GLN A 166 35.68 23.39 17.40
N GLN A 167 35.74 22.34 16.58
CA GLN A 167 34.56 21.75 15.95
C GLN A 167 33.65 21.17 17.05
N GLY A 168 32.67 21.97 17.47
CA GLY A 168 31.73 21.60 18.52
C GLY A 168 30.51 20.84 18.03
N LYS A 169 30.45 20.49 16.74
CA LYS A 169 29.34 19.75 16.13
C LYS A 169 29.66 18.27 15.99
N ARG A 170 28.63 17.44 16.09
CA ARG A 170 28.72 16.00 15.81
C ARG A 170 27.42 15.50 15.22
N GLY A 171 27.51 14.83 14.07
CA GLY A 171 26.42 14.09 13.48
C GLY A 171 26.39 12.66 14.02
N VAL A 172 25.22 12.17 14.41
CA VAL A 172 24.99 10.79 14.81
C VAL A 172 23.77 10.25 14.09
N VAL A 173 23.88 9.04 13.54
CA VAL A 173 22.78 8.29 12.96
C VAL A 173 22.72 6.93 13.65
N ASP A 174 21.58 6.63 14.26
CA ASP A 174 21.25 5.33 14.85
C ASP A 174 20.24 4.61 13.95
N VAL A 175 20.42 3.31 13.74
CA VAL A 175 19.51 2.43 13.01
C VAL A 175 19.14 1.28 13.94
N PHE A 176 17.89 1.25 14.39
CA PHE A 176 17.34 0.16 15.19
C PHE A 176 16.53 -0.77 14.29
N ASN A 177 17.02 -1.99 14.10
CA ASN A 177 16.30 -3.01 13.37
C ASN A 177 15.36 -3.74 14.33
N MET A 178 14.11 -3.84 13.91
CA MET A 178 13.00 -4.36 14.68
C MET A 178 12.32 -5.45 13.87
N LYS A 179 11.94 -6.53 14.53
CA LYS A 179 11.13 -7.59 13.93
C LYS A 179 9.74 -7.58 14.53
N ARG A 180 8.73 -7.62 13.66
CA ARG A 180 7.33 -7.78 14.07
C ARG A 180 7.11 -9.19 14.60
N VAL A 181 6.61 -9.31 15.83
CA VAL A 181 6.39 -10.62 16.49
C VAL A 181 4.92 -10.87 16.84
N ALA A 182 4.14 -9.81 17.07
CA ALA A 182 2.74 -9.94 17.46
C ALA A 182 1.88 -8.78 16.93
N GLY A 183 0.92 -9.08 16.07
CA GLY A 183 0.09 -8.06 15.44
C GLY A 183 0.90 -7.11 14.56
N HIS A 184 0.40 -5.88 14.41
CA HIS A 184 1.17 -4.74 13.90
C HIS A 184 1.64 -3.80 15.02
N ILE A 185 1.58 -4.27 16.27
CA ILE A 185 1.87 -3.47 17.46
C ILE A 185 3.05 -4.00 18.28
N GLY A 186 3.37 -5.30 18.19
CA GLY A 186 4.40 -5.96 18.99
C GLY A 186 5.68 -6.19 18.20
N TYR A 187 6.78 -5.65 18.71
CA TYR A 187 8.10 -5.68 18.09
C TYR A 187 9.18 -6.17 19.07
N VAL A 188 10.23 -6.78 18.54
CA VAL A 188 11.48 -7.08 19.25
C VAL A 188 12.65 -6.41 18.54
N LYS A 189 13.60 -5.85 19.29
CA LYS A 189 14.81 -5.28 18.67
C LYS A 189 15.76 -6.41 18.29
N THR A 190 16.12 -6.48 17.01
CA THR A 190 17.03 -7.51 16.50
C THR A 190 18.47 -7.02 16.43
N ASN A 191 18.68 -5.77 16.02
CA ASN A 191 20.00 -5.20 15.90
C ASN A 191 20.00 -3.67 16.11
N HIS A 192 21.17 -3.12 16.40
CA HIS A 192 21.39 -1.68 16.48
C HIS A 192 22.74 -1.34 15.86
N HIS A 193 22.70 -0.48 14.85
CA HIS A 193 23.88 0.10 14.23
C HIS A 193 23.90 1.60 14.47
N TYR A 194 25.08 2.16 14.63
CA TYR A 194 25.23 3.61 14.74
C TYR A 194 26.48 4.08 14.01
N VAL A 195 26.42 5.30 13.50
CA VAL A 195 27.54 5.98 12.86
C VAL A 195 27.61 7.40 13.39
N GLU A 196 28.83 7.85 13.62
CA GLU A 196 29.14 9.24 13.93
C GLU A 196 30.11 9.84 12.91
N ALA A 197 30.00 11.16 12.73
CA ALA A 197 30.88 11.99 11.92
C ALA A 197 30.88 13.44 12.45
N GLU A 198 31.71 14.31 11.84
CA GLU A 198 31.82 15.72 12.25
C GLU A 198 30.53 16.48 11.96
N THR A 199 29.85 16.13 10.87
CA THR A 199 28.55 16.69 10.48
C THR A 199 27.47 15.62 10.36
N LEU A 200 26.21 16.03 10.45
CA LEU A 200 25.08 15.11 10.26
C LEU A 200 25.05 14.52 8.85
N ASP A 201 25.35 15.33 7.84
CA ASP A 201 25.33 14.89 6.44
C ASP A 201 26.40 13.83 6.17
N GLU A 202 27.61 14.00 6.72
CA GLU A 202 28.66 12.98 6.67
C GLU A 202 28.24 11.69 7.38
N ALA A 203 27.60 11.79 8.55
CA ALA A 203 27.14 10.63 9.30
C ALA A 203 26.06 9.86 8.51
N VAL A 204 25.17 10.57 7.80
CA VAL A 204 24.16 9.99 6.90
C VAL A 204 24.82 9.29 5.71
N VAL A 205 25.80 9.92 5.04
CA VAL A 205 26.53 9.31 3.92
C VAL A 205 27.27 8.05 4.38
N LYS A 206 28.01 8.15 5.49
CA LYS A 206 28.76 7.03 6.06
C LYS A 206 27.83 5.89 6.51
N MET A 207 26.65 6.20 7.06
CA MET A 207 25.65 5.17 7.39
C MET A 207 25.12 4.49 6.13
N ARG A 208 24.79 5.24 5.07
CA ARG A 208 24.34 4.66 3.79
C ARG A 208 25.38 3.70 3.23
N ASP A 209 26.65 4.12 3.20
CA ASP A 209 27.73 3.32 2.64
C ASP A 209 27.98 2.06 3.49
N ALA A 210 27.93 2.18 4.83
CA ALA A 210 28.02 1.03 5.74
C ALA A 210 26.84 0.06 5.56
N TYR A 211 25.62 0.58 5.39
CA TYR A 211 24.43 -0.25 5.20
C TYR A 211 24.44 -0.97 3.86
N HIS A 212 24.89 -0.30 2.78
CA HIS A 212 25.10 -0.95 1.48
C HIS A 212 26.15 -2.07 1.56
N GLN A 213 27.22 -1.86 2.34
CA GLN A 213 28.20 -2.91 2.61
C GLN A 213 27.61 -4.04 3.45
N MET A 214 26.77 -3.77 4.45
CA MET A 214 26.09 -4.80 5.25
C MET A 214 25.16 -5.65 4.39
N ILE A 215 24.39 -5.04 3.48
CA ILE A 215 23.56 -5.75 2.50
C ILE A 215 24.44 -6.59 1.57
N SER A 216 25.57 -6.05 1.09
CA SER A 216 26.46 -6.74 0.16
C SER A 216 27.26 -7.87 0.80
N ASN A 217 27.55 -7.78 2.12
CA ASN A 217 28.38 -8.72 2.87
C ASN A 217 27.56 -9.77 3.64
N ALA A 218 26.24 -9.63 3.72
CA ALA A 218 25.38 -10.67 4.25
C ALA A 218 25.50 -11.89 3.32
N GLN A 219 26.34 -12.87 3.69
CA GLN A 219 26.42 -14.13 2.97
C GLN A 219 25.03 -14.79 2.96
N PRO A 220 24.62 -15.40 1.84
CA PRO A 220 23.34 -16.09 1.78
C PRO A 220 23.36 -17.20 2.83
N LEU A 221 22.42 -17.18 3.78
CA LEU A 221 22.14 -18.36 4.59
C LEU A 221 21.58 -19.44 3.67
N ASP A 222 22.23 -20.60 3.69
CA ASP A 222 21.99 -21.73 2.80
C ASP A 222 20.51 -22.17 2.70
N ASP A 223 20.16 -22.52 1.46
CA ASP A 223 19.04 -23.34 0.98
C ASP A 223 17.60 -22.89 1.26
N VAL A 224 17.17 -21.85 0.52
CA VAL A 224 15.95 -21.94 -0.29
C VAL A 224 16.27 -21.31 -1.66
N GLN A 225 16.16 -22.10 -2.73
CA GLN A 225 16.26 -21.60 -4.11
C GLN A 225 15.22 -20.50 -4.35
N LEU A 226 15.64 -19.24 -4.21
CA LEU A 226 14.94 -18.08 -4.70
C LEU A 226 15.67 -17.62 -5.95
N VAL A 227 14.95 -17.66 -7.07
CA VAL A 227 15.39 -17.07 -8.34
C VAL A 227 15.70 -15.59 -8.09
N GLU A 228 16.97 -15.22 -8.19
CA GLU A 228 17.43 -13.84 -8.13
C GLU A 228 16.74 -13.03 -9.23
N ASP A 229 15.82 -12.16 -8.83
CA ASP A 229 15.10 -11.28 -9.72
C ASP A 229 15.88 -9.95 -9.78
N SER A 230 17.04 -9.96 -10.44
CA SER A 230 17.89 -8.78 -10.60
C SER A 230 17.06 -7.57 -11.06
N GLU A 231 17.29 -6.41 -10.44
CA GLU A 231 16.61 -5.17 -10.80
C GLU A 231 16.85 -4.91 -12.30
N THR A 232 15.80 -5.11 -13.10
CA THR A 232 15.90 -4.99 -14.56
C THR A 232 16.18 -3.53 -14.89
N ASN A 233 17.41 -3.20 -15.30
CA ASN A 233 17.76 -1.85 -15.70
C ASN A 233 17.01 -1.43 -16.98
N PHE A 234 17.01 -0.13 -17.32
CA PHE A 234 16.24 0.37 -18.46
C PHE A 234 16.67 -0.28 -19.79
N THR A 235 17.97 -0.46 -19.98
CA THR A 235 18.54 -1.09 -21.18
C THR A 235 18.02 -2.52 -21.34
N GLU A 236 18.09 -3.33 -20.29
CA GLU A 236 17.54 -4.69 -20.25
C GLU A 236 16.03 -4.70 -20.48
N TRP A 237 15.29 -3.78 -19.88
CA TRP A 237 13.86 -3.65 -20.11
C TRP A 237 13.54 -3.30 -21.57
N LEU A 238 14.36 -2.45 -22.20
CA LEU A 238 14.22 -2.01 -23.58
C LEU A 238 14.55 -3.14 -24.57
N THR A 239 15.53 -4.02 -24.28
CA THR A 239 15.83 -5.20 -25.11
C THR A 239 14.61 -6.10 -25.31
N LYS A 240 13.73 -6.19 -24.31
CA LYS A 240 12.49 -6.99 -24.34
C LYS A 240 11.44 -6.42 -25.30
N GLN A 241 11.61 -5.18 -25.79
CA GLN A 241 10.67 -4.51 -26.69
C GLN A 241 11.03 -4.64 -28.18
N LYS A 242 12.18 -5.23 -28.51
CA LYS A 242 12.74 -5.24 -29.89
C LYS A 242 11.85 -5.84 -30.98
N ASN A 243 10.92 -6.73 -30.62
CA ASN A 243 10.06 -7.42 -31.58
C ASN A 243 8.73 -6.68 -31.87
N ARG A 244 8.55 -5.46 -31.36
CA ARG A 244 7.32 -4.68 -31.57
C ARG A 244 7.44 -3.82 -32.82
N ASP A 245 6.45 -3.88 -33.70
CA ASP A 245 6.35 -2.96 -34.85
C ASP A 245 5.76 -1.61 -34.43
N THR A 246 6.55 -0.86 -33.65
CA THR A 246 6.18 0.43 -33.07
C THR A 246 7.42 1.31 -32.95
N PRO A 247 7.29 2.64 -32.77
CA PRO A 247 8.45 3.50 -32.50
C PRO A 247 9.33 2.99 -31.35
N LEU A 248 8.73 2.43 -30.29
CA LEU A 248 9.47 1.84 -29.15
C LEU A 248 10.31 0.63 -29.57
N GLY A 249 9.78 -0.25 -30.41
CA GLY A 249 10.53 -1.40 -30.92
C GLY A 249 11.61 -1.01 -31.90
N ASN A 250 11.42 0.07 -32.68
CA ASN A 250 12.48 0.65 -33.51
C ASN A 250 13.63 1.18 -32.64
N LEU A 251 13.31 1.98 -31.61
CA LEU A 251 14.31 2.46 -30.66
C LEU A 251 15.08 1.31 -29.99
N ALA A 252 14.39 0.23 -29.64
CA ALA A 252 15.03 -0.95 -29.05
C ALA A 252 15.95 -1.70 -30.03
N ARG A 253 15.64 -1.72 -31.33
CA ARG A 253 16.53 -2.29 -32.36
C ARG A 253 17.74 -1.41 -32.61
N ASP A 254 17.53 -0.10 -32.77
CA ASP A 254 18.59 0.89 -32.96
C ASP A 254 19.59 0.85 -31.78
N MET A 255 19.09 0.71 -30.55
CA MET A 255 19.91 0.49 -29.36
C MET A 255 20.77 -0.78 -29.45
N MET A 256 20.21 -1.91 -29.91
CA MET A 256 20.92 -3.18 -29.98
C MET A 256 22.01 -3.19 -31.06
N ASP A 257 21.80 -2.43 -32.13
CA ASP A 257 22.76 -2.27 -33.21
C ASP A 257 23.88 -1.27 -32.85
N ASP A 258 23.63 -0.39 -31.87
CA ASP A 258 24.58 0.59 -31.37
C ASP A 258 25.52 0.01 -30.30
N LYS A 259 26.73 -0.39 -30.73
CA LYS A 259 27.78 -0.91 -29.85
C LYS A 259 28.25 0.07 -28.77
N THR A 260 27.96 1.36 -28.93
CA THR A 260 28.34 2.41 -27.99
C THR A 260 27.19 2.84 -27.08
N TRP A 261 26.07 2.11 -27.12
CA TRP A 261 24.91 2.42 -26.28
C TRP A 261 25.28 2.40 -24.79
N PRO A 262 25.07 3.50 -24.05
CA PRO A 262 25.48 3.59 -22.67
C PRO A 262 24.47 2.95 -21.73
N ASN A 263 24.92 2.49 -20.56
CA ASN A 263 24.04 2.03 -19.49
C ASN A 263 23.86 3.12 -18.42
N HIS A 264 23.11 4.18 -18.75
CA HIS A 264 22.85 5.30 -17.85
C HIS A 264 21.71 5.03 -16.88
N SER A 265 21.71 5.76 -15.76
CA SER A 265 20.70 5.69 -14.70
C SER A 265 19.61 6.77 -14.82
N THR A 266 19.82 7.82 -15.62
CA THR A 266 18.87 8.93 -15.78
C THR A 266 18.42 9.11 -17.23
N LEU A 267 17.23 9.71 -17.42
CA LEU A 267 16.67 10.01 -18.74
C LEU A 267 17.50 11.07 -19.48
N ASP A 268 18.04 12.05 -18.75
CA ASP A 268 18.76 13.17 -19.35
C ASP A 268 20.08 12.70 -19.97
N ASP A 269 20.78 11.74 -19.34
CA ASP A 269 21.98 11.14 -19.93
C ASP A 269 21.67 10.41 -21.25
N TYR A 270 20.56 9.66 -21.33
CA TYR A 270 20.13 9.02 -22.59
C TYR A 270 19.72 10.05 -23.65
N ARG A 271 19.12 11.17 -23.25
CA ARG A 271 18.81 12.27 -24.17
C ARG A 271 20.09 12.89 -24.73
N ASP A 272 21.04 13.22 -23.87
CA ASP A 272 22.33 13.79 -24.26
C ASP A 272 23.10 12.85 -25.19
N TYR A 273 23.05 11.55 -24.92
CA TYR A 273 23.58 10.53 -25.80
C TYR A 273 22.93 10.57 -27.19
N LEU A 274 21.59 10.54 -27.27
CA LEU A 274 20.87 10.59 -28.54
C LEU A 274 21.13 11.90 -29.30
N TYR A 275 21.24 13.03 -28.60
CA TYR A 275 21.64 14.31 -29.20
C TYR A 275 23.05 14.25 -29.78
N SER A 276 24.01 13.67 -29.06
CA SER A 276 25.40 13.51 -29.54
C SER A 276 25.50 12.66 -30.80
N LYS A 277 24.58 11.69 -30.97
CA LYS A 277 24.45 10.84 -32.16
C LYS A 277 23.59 11.47 -33.26
N ARG A 278 23.12 12.71 -33.07
CA ARG A 278 22.22 13.43 -33.99
C ARG A 278 20.94 12.63 -34.30
N ALA A 279 20.41 11.94 -33.29
CA ALA A 279 19.17 11.19 -33.42
C ALA A 279 18.01 12.11 -33.80
N SER A 280 17.03 11.57 -34.54
CA SER A 280 15.84 12.34 -34.90
C SER A 280 15.03 12.73 -33.66
N TRP A 281 14.33 13.86 -33.73
CA TRP A 281 13.46 14.33 -32.64
C TRP A 281 12.41 13.27 -32.24
N LYS A 282 11.92 12.47 -33.19
CA LYS A 282 10.97 11.38 -32.94
C LYS A 282 11.57 10.26 -32.09
N ALA A 283 12.87 9.99 -32.25
CA ALA A 283 13.57 8.99 -31.42
C ALA A 283 13.71 9.47 -29.97
N ILE A 284 13.99 10.76 -29.78
CA ILE A 284 14.07 11.39 -28.44
C ILE A 284 12.70 11.38 -27.75
N GLU A 285 11.63 11.77 -28.45
CA GLU A 285 10.26 11.71 -27.90
C GLU A 285 9.88 10.26 -27.54
N THR A 286 10.27 9.30 -28.38
CA THR A 286 10.03 7.88 -28.14
C THR A 286 10.77 7.39 -26.89
N LEU A 287 12.02 7.82 -26.67
CA LEU A 287 12.80 7.52 -25.48
C LEU A 287 12.10 8.03 -24.20
N GLU A 288 11.56 9.25 -24.21
CA GLU A 288 10.86 9.82 -23.06
C GLU A 288 9.60 9.02 -22.70
N ARG A 289 8.82 8.64 -23.72
CA ARG A 289 7.63 7.78 -23.56
C ARG A 289 8.02 6.39 -23.06
N ALA A 290 9.13 5.84 -23.57
CA ALA A 290 9.67 4.55 -23.15
C ALA A 290 10.08 4.60 -21.66
N TRP A 291 10.78 5.65 -21.24
CA TRP A 291 11.23 5.84 -19.86
C TRP A 291 10.07 5.98 -18.88
N LYS A 292 9.00 6.71 -19.26
CA LYS A 292 7.76 6.78 -18.47
C LYS A 292 7.12 5.41 -18.29
N THR A 293 7.12 4.60 -19.35
CA THR A 293 6.58 3.22 -19.33
C THR A 293 7.44 2.31 -18.46
N TYR A 294 8.76 2.45 -18.53
CA TYR A 294 9.72 1.74 -17.69
C TYR A 294 9.54 2.07 -16.20
N LYS A 295 9.44 3.35 -15.82
CA LYS A 295 9.16 3.72 -14.41
C LYS A 295 7.84 3.11 -13.91
N ALA A 296 6.82 3.08 -14.76
CA ALA A 296 5.56 2.42 -14.44
C ALA A 296 5.70 0.89 -14.31
N PHE A 297 6.57 0.27 -15.11
CA PHE A 297 6.92 -1.15 -15.01
C PHE A 297 7.63 -1.46 -13.68
N ILE A 298 8.66 -0.71 -13.31
CA ILE A 298 9.36 -0.87 -12.02
C ILE A 298 8.39 -0.71 -10.85
N LYS A 299 7.53 0.33 -10.87
CA LYS A 299 6.50 0.54 -9.85
C LYS A 299 5.50 -0.61 -9.74
N ARG A 300 5.23 -1.34 -10.82
CA ARG A 300 4.37 -2.53 -10.79
C ARG A 300 5.12 -3.75 -10.28
N LYS A 301 6.40 -3.91 -10.65
CA LYS A 301 7.27 -5.01 -10.18
C LYS A 301 7.50 -4.91 -8.67
N SER A 302 7.75 -3.71 -8.13
CA SER A 302 7.92 -3.50 -6.68
C SER A 302 6.63 -3.74 -5.86
N VAL A 303 5.47 -3.77 -6.51
CA VAL A 303 4.17 -4.03 -5.87
C VAL A 303 3.81 -5.53 -5.89
N ILE A 304 4.63 -6.38 -6.54
CA ILE A 304 4.33 -7.79 -6.74
C ILE A 304 5.55 -8.62 -6.33
N THR A 305 5.49 -9.31 -5.16
CA THR A 305 5.85 -10.74 -4.89
C THR A 305 5.92 -11.00 -3.35
N PRO A 306 5.55 -12.20 -2.80
CA PRO A 306 5.08 -13.43 -3.45
C PRO A 306 3.59 -13.75 -3.23
N LYS A 307 2.98 -14.36 -4.24
CA LYS A 307 1.77 -15.18 -4.10
C LYS A 307 2.12 -16.64 -4.35
N GLU A 308 1.78 -17.46 -3.37
CA GLU A 308 1.43 -18.86 -3.54
C GLU A 308 0.38 -19.00 -4.65
N GLN A 309 0.63 -19.90 -5.60
CA GLN A 309 -0.25 -20.15 -6.73
C GLN A 309 -1.47 -20.97 -6.28
N THR A 310 -2.61 -20.32 -6.17
CA THR A 310 -3.86 -20.92 -6.68
C THR A 310 -4.58 -19.91 -7.55
N ALA A 311 -4.97 -20.37 -8.73
CA ALA A 311 -5.55 -19.60 -9.81
C ALA A 311 -6.79 -18.79 -9.36
N LYS A 312 -6.79 -17.47 -9.62
CA LYS A 312 -7.92 -16.69 -10.19
C LYS A 312 -7.60 -15.19 -10.24
N LYS A 313 -7.90 -14.64 -11.42
CA LYS A 313 -8.02 -13.23 -11.84
C LYS A 313 -8.13 -12.21 -10.70
N SER A 314 -7.33 -11.14 -10.78
CA SER A 314 -7.43 -9.96 -9.92
C SER A 314 -8.85 -9.41 -9.89
N SER A 315 -9.48 -9.46 -8.73
CA SER A 315 -10.74 -8.77 -8.48
C SER A 315 -10.51 -7.26 -8.59
N PRO A 316 -11.22 -6.55 -9.48
CA PRO A 316 -11.39 -5.11 -9.36
C PRO A 316 -12.01 -4.82 -8.00
N LYS A 317 -11.83 -3.60 -7.47
CA LYS A 317 -12.62 -3.06 -6.35
C LYS A 317 -14.04 -3.61 -6.50
N LYS A 318 -14.60 -4.25 -5.45
CA LYS A 318 -16.02 -4.69 -5.47
C LYS A 318 -16.87 -3.45 -5.71
N LEU A 319 -17.08 -3.11 -6.99
CA LEU A 319 -18.23 -2.36 -7.45
C LEU A 319 -19.39 -3.15 -6.85
N ALA A 320 -20.14 -2.52 -5.96
CA ALA A 320 -21.34 -3.13 -5.42
C ALA A 320 -22.14 -3.64 -6.62
N THR A 321 -22.19 -4.96 -6.78
CA THR A 321 -22.82 -5.58 -7.95
C THR A 321 -24.24 -5.08 -8.00
N ARG A 322 -24.59 -4.37 -9.09
CA ARG A 322 -25.93 -3.82 -9.24
C ARG A 322 -26.92 -4.99 -9.26
N ALA A 323 -27.99 -4.85 -8.48
CA ALA A 323 -29.04 -5.86 -8.42
C ALA A 323 -29.97 -5.71 -9.63
N ILE A 324 -30.60 -6.81 -10.05
CA ILE A 324 -31.66 -6.78 -11.07
C ILE A 324 -32.83 -5.95 -10.53
N VAL A 325 -33.32 -5.00 -11.32
CA VAL A 325 -34.43 -4.14 -10.95
C VAL A 325 -35.69 -4.60 -11.67
N SER A 326 -36.77 -4.83 -10.92
CA SER A 326 -38.09 -5.12 -11.50
C SER A 326 -38.84 -3.81 -11.69
N VAL A 327 -39.14 -3.45 -12.93
CA VAL A 327 -39.85 -2.21 -13.28
C VAL A 327 -41.33 -2.54 -13.49
N LYS A 328 -42.21 -1.93 -12.69
CA LYS A 328 -43.65 -2.07 -12.86
C LYS A 328 -44.14 -1.08 -13.91
N LYS A 329 -44.92 -1.57 -14.89
CA LYS A 329 -45.61 -0.75 -15.91
C LYS A 329 -44.70 -0.02 -16.91
N ALA A 330 -43.59 -0.63 -17.33
CA ALA A 330 -42.87 -0.12 -18.50
C ALA A 330 -43.74 -0.27 -19.76
N ILE A 331 -43.88 0.80 -20.54
CA ILE A 331 -44.60 0.79 -21.83
C ILE A 331 -43.56 0.56 -22.92
N PRO A 332 -43.63 -0.54 -23.68
CA PRO A 332 -42.69 -0.79 -24.76
C PRO A 332 -42.71 0.33 -25.81
N LEU A 333 -41.53 0.85 -26.15
CA LEU A 333 -41.34 1.82 -27.20
C LEU A 333 -40.98 1.12 -28.50
N HIS A 334 -41.74 1.43 -29.54
CA HIS A 334 -41.42 1.03 -30.91
C HIS A 334 -40.02 1.56 -31.31
N PHE A 335 -39.23 0.80 -32.06
CA PHE A 335 -37.82 1.11 -32.36
C PHE A 335 -37.61 2.52 -32.95
N ASN A 336 -38.49 2.97 -33.84
CA ASN A 336 -38.46 4.34 -34.40
C ASN A 336 -38.59 5.48 -33.37
N LYS A 337 -39.02 5.20 -32.14
CA LYS A 337 -39.18 6.19 -31.06
C LYS A 337 -38.06 6.11 -30.02
N ARG A 338 -37.11 5.19 -30.18
CA ARG A 338 -36.00 4.99 -29.24
C ARG A 338 -34.86 5.96 -29.56
N THR A 339 -34.19 6.50 -28.55
CA THR A 339 -33.12 7.49 -28.69
C THR A 339 -31.76 6.87 -28.40
N ILE A 340 -30.71 7.09 -29.18
CA ILE A 340 -29.39 6.48 -28.89
C ILE A 340 -28.68 7.23 -27.75
N GLU A 341 -28.22 6.51 -26.73
CA GLU A 341 -27.34 7.04 -25.68
C GLU A 341 -25.89 6.67 -26.01
N LYS A 342 -24.93 7.55 -25.70
CA LYS A 342 -23.51 7.32 -25.96
C LYS A 342 -22.83 6.75 -24.72
N PHE A 343 -22.33 5.52 -24.82
CA PHE A 343 -21.53 4.87 -23.78
C PHE A 343 -20.09 4.70 -24.24
N ASN A 344 -19.16 4.73 -23.30
CA ASN A 344 -17.76 4.37 -23.50
C ASN A 344 -17.48 2.97 -22.93
N PRO A 345 -16.43 2.26 -23.41
CA PRO A 345 -15.94 1.05 -22.76
C PRO A 345 -15.68 1.25 -21.27
N GLY A 346 -16.30 0.41 -20.44
CA GLY A 346 -16.26 0.47 -18.98
C GLY A 346 -17.49 1.12 -18.33
N ASP A 347 -18.36 1.77 -19.12
CA ASP A 347 -19.52 2.46 -18.56
C ASP A 347 -20.58 1.47 -18.04
N PRO A 348 -21.20 1.76 -16.88
CA PRO A 348 -22.29 0.97 -16.34
C PRO A 348 -23.60 1.26 -17.09
N ALA A 349 -24.27 0.22 -17.58
CA ALA A 349 -25.55 0.32 -18.29
C ALA A 349 -26.57 -0.76 -17.85
N TRP A 350 -27.75 -0.76 -18.46
CA TRP A 350 -28.86 -1.67 -18.22
C TRP A 350 -29.47 -2.14 -19.55
N ILE A 351 -29.93 -3.39 -19.57
CA ILE A 351 -30.68 -3.99 -20.69
C ILE A 351 -31.92 -4.71 -20.18
N SER A 352 -32.91 -4.97 -21.03
CA SER A 352 -34.08 -5.80 -20.67
C SER A 352 -34.46 -6.73 -21.81
N TRP A 353 -34.68 -8.02 -21.49
CA TRP A 353 -35.11 -9.04 -22.45
C TRP A 353 -36.61 -9.29 -22.46
N ASP A 354 -37.32 -8.86 -21.41
CA ASP A 354 -38.75 -9.16 -21.20
C ASP A 354 -39.60 -7.90 -20.97
N GLY A 355 -38.97 -6.72 -20.94
CA GLY A 355 -39.60 -5.42 -20.70
C GLY A 355 -40.08 -5.24 -19.26
N LYS A 356 -39.76 -6.17 -18.35
CA LYS A 356 -40.19 -6.17 -16.95
C LYS A 356 -39.01 -6.12 -15.99
N LYS A 357 -37.87 -6.69 -16.38
CA LYS A 357 -36.65 -6.74 -15.56
C LYS A 357 -35.51 -6.07 -16.28
N ALA A 358 -34.88 -5.11 -15.60
CA ALA A 358 -33.65 -4.48 -16.04
C ALA A 358 -32.46 -5.22 -15.44
N ILE A 359 -31.55 -5.62 -16.32
CA ILE A 359 -30.35 -6.38 -16.02
C ILE A 359 -29.14 -5.45 -16.12
N PRO A 360 -28.32 -5.32 -15.07
CA PRO A 360 -27.15 -4.47 -15.12
C PRO A 360 -26.04 -5.13 -15.94
N VAL A 361 -25.40 -4.32 -16.77
CA VAL A 361 -24.32 -4.72 -17.68
C VAL A 361 -23.20 -3.67 -17.68
N ASN A 362 -22.00 -4.06 -18.08
CA ASN A 362 -20.92 -3.12 -18.41
C ASN A 362 -20.67 -3.12 -19.91
N VAL A 363 -20.49 -1.95 -20.50
CA VAL A 363 -20.08 -1.83 -21.89
C VAL A 363 -18.62 -2.24 -22.01
N VAL A 364 -18.31 -3.16 -22.91
CA VAL A 364 -16.96 -3.70 -23.15
C VAL A 364 -16.34 -3.07 -24.39
N GLU A 365 -17.13 -2.96 -25.46
CA GLU A 365 -16.70 -2.44 -26.76
C GLU A 365 -17.85 -1.67 -27.39
N VAL A 366 -17.50 -0.67 -28.21
CA VAL A 366 -18.43 0.21 -28.91
C VAL A 366 -18.06 0.22 -30.39
N ASP A 367 -19.01 -0.13 -31.23
CA ASP A 367 -18.91 -0.08 -32.69
C ASP A 367 -19.91 0.96 -33.24
N GLU A 368 -19.88 1.23 -34.55
CA GLU A 368 -20.74 2.21 -35.22
C GLU A 368 -22.24 1.90 -35.06
N ARG A 369 -22.60 0.64 -34.84
CA ARG A 369 -24.00 0.17 -34.79
C ARG A 369 -24.37 -0.62 -33.54
N HIS A 370 -23.39 -1.02 -32.74
CA HIS A 370 -23.63 -1.95 -31.64
C HIS A 370 -22.78 -1.65 -30.40
N TYR A 371 -23.29 -2.12 -29.26
CA TYR A 371 -22.55 -2.24 -28.02
C TYR A 371 -22.32 -3.71 -27.69
N THR A 372 -21.07 -4.07 -27.41
CA THR A 372 -20.76 -5.33 -26.74
C THR A 372 -20.85 -5.12 -25.24
N VAL A 373 -21.82 -5.77 -24.60
CA VAL A 373 -22.08 -5.61 -23.16
C VAL A 373 -21.83 -6.92 -22.40
N LYS A 374 -21.37 -6.80 -21.15
CA LYS A 374 -21.10 -7.92 -20.25
C LYS A 374 -22.03 -7.92 -19.05
N ILE A 375 -22.78 -9.00 -18.85
CA ILE A 375 -23.77 -9.11 -17.77
C ILE A 375 -23.10 -9.08 -16.39
N GLU A 376 -23.59 -8.23 -15.48
CA GLU A 376 -23.13 -8.20 -14.07
C GLU A 376 -23.90 -9.16 -13.17
N SER A 377 -25.23 -9.26 -13.34
CA SER A 377 -26.11 -10.12 -12.54
C SER A 377 -27.29 -10.62 -13.38
N PRO A 378 -27.94 -11.76 -13.08
CA PRO A 378 -27.73 -12.65 -11.94
C PRO A 378 -26.43 -13.45 -12.04
N ARG A 379 -25.88 -13.91 -10.91
CA ARG A 379 -24.59 -14.63 -10.85
C ARG A 379 -24.45 -15.80 -11.85
N LYS A 380 -25.55 -16.48 -12.19
CA LYS A 380 -25.55 -17.59 -13.16
C LYS A 380 -25.23 -17.16 -14.60
N LYS A 381 -25.52 -15.91 -14.96
CA LYS A 381 -25.26 -15.33 -16.29
C LYS A 381 -24.17 -14.26 -16.25
N ALA A 382 -23.61 -13.97 -15.08
CA ALA A 382 -22.60 -12.95 -14.90
C ALA A 382 -21.36 -13.29 -15.73
N GLY A 383 -20.91 -12.35 -16.54
CA GLY A 383 -19.76 -12.50 -17.43
C GLY A 383 -20.10 -12.88 -18.87
N ASN A 384 -21.35 -13.26 -19.18
CA ASN A 384 -21.78 -13.47 -20.57
C ASN A 384 -21.76 -12.15 -21.34
N GLU A 385 -21.30 -12.20 -22.58
CA GLU A 385 -21.21 -11.06 -23.49
C GLU A 385 -22.30 -11.14 -24.55
N HIS A 386 -22.88 -9.99 -24.89
CA HIS A 386 -23.93 -9.86 -25.89
C HIS A 386 -23.66 -8.61 -26.74
N CYS A 387 -23.85 -8.72 -28.05
CA CYS A 387 -23.79 -7.60 -28.99
C CYS A 387 -25.23 -7.11 -29.23
N LEU A 388 -25.51 -5.86 -28.90
CA LEU A 388 -26.85 -5.27 -28.92
C LEU A 388 -26.84 -3.96 -29.72
N PHE A 389 -27.98 -3.55 -30.28
CA PHE A 389 -28.08 -2.27 -30.98
C PHE A 389 -27.91 -1.09 -30.01
N LEU A 390 -27.45 0.06 -30.53
CA LEU A 390 -27.16 1.24 -29.71
C LEU A 390 -28.37 1.76 -28.93
N ASP A 391 -29.58 1.50 -29.42
CA ASP A 391 -30.85 1.91 -28.81
C ASP A 391 -31.41 0.88 -27.80
N GLU A 392 -30.73 -0.24 -27.57
CA GLU A 392 -31.17 -1.29 -26.64
C GLU A 392 -30.46 -1.23 -25.29
N VAL A 393 -29.34 -0.49 -25.20
CA VAL A 393 -28.53 -0.29 -23.99
C VAL A 393 -28.86 1.07 -23.37
N ARG A 394 -29.16 1.10 -22.07
CA ARG A 394 -29.70 2.29 -21.38
C ARG A 394 -29.04 2.60 -20.05
N SER A 395 -29.00 3.89 -19.69
CA SER A 395 -28.43 4.36 -18.43
C SER A 395 -29.34 4.10 -17.23
N SER A 396 -30.65 3.89 -17.43
CA SER A 396 -31.61 3.59 -16.37
C SER A 396 -32.40 2.27 -16.59
N PRO A 397 -32.83 1.61 -15.50
CA PRO A 397 -33.71 0.45 -15.54
C PRO A 397 -35.02 0.65 -16.31
N GLU A 398 -35.65 1.82 -16.14
CA GLU A 398 -36.95 2.13 -16.72
C GLU A 398 -36.86 2.23 -18.24
N LEU A 399 -35.82 2.91 -18.74
CA LEU A 399 -35.57 3.02 -20.17
C LEU A 399 -35.18 1.67 -20.77
N ALA A 400 -34.38 0.87 -20.07
CA ALA A 400 -34.02 -0.48 -20.53
C ALA A 400 -35.27 -1.35 -20.75
N CYS A 401 -36.20 -1.33 -19.79
CA CYS A 401 -37.46 -2.07 -19.87
C CYS A 401 -38.42 -1.50 -20.93
N ALA A 402 -38.47 -0.18 -21.11
CA ALA A 402 -39.28 0.44 -22.16
C ALA A 402 -38.74 0.11 -23.55
N ASN A 403 -37.43 0.03 -23.71
CA ASN A 403 -36.84 -0.20 -25.02
C ASN A 403 -36.92 -1.66 -25.43
N LEU A 404 -36.67 -2.60 -24.51
CA LEU A 404 -36.71 -4.04 -24.77
C LEU A 404 -35.76 -4.48 -25.92
N VAL A 405 -34.85 -5.40 -25.62
CA VAL A 405 -34.01 -6.01 -26.66
C VAL A 405 -34.89 -6.75 -27.65
N THR A 406 -34.74 -6.40 -28.92
CA THR A 406 -35.42 -7.05 -30.04
C THR A 406 -34.58 -8.25 -30.49
N LEU A 407 -35.10 -9.46 -30.26
CA LEU A 407 -34.48 -10.72 -30.69
C LEU A 407 -34.76 -11.03 -32.16
#